data_AF-A0A928S8E5-F1
#
_entry.id   AF-A0A928S8E5-F1
#
_cell.length_a   1.000
_cell.length_b   1.000
_cell.length_c   1.000
_cell.angle_alpha   90.00
_cell.angle_beta   90.00
_cell.angle_gamma   90.00
#
_symmetry.space_group_name_H-M   'P 1'
#
loop_
_entity.id
_entity.type
_entity.pdbx_description
1 polymer ?
#
loop_
_entity_poly.entity_id
_entity_poly.type
_entity_poly.pdbx_seq_one_letter_code
_entity_poly.pdbx_strand_id
1 'polypeptide(L)'
;MVDQLTQAYADYLQGSYDCPDRIVLTAYHRLASSAGGFRYWWRRLYGSDENLDKTHLIRLSGRFHRRVKAYADKHQIPVLEGPLAERKHDVAEQYKPQDPAFVGLFLVIISRASGVVWDVKRTSDGRVHSLTRHYRSINHIFFHLIDPEWGHITIRISSHPPFAAMVILNGHEYLARQAHQAGRTLELTSNCFSDIMTAADLTWLAETSWELPTKGQLGQVCQRWLGSCLHFACLNRAARSGFEYRYSLFQVEYSRNLLFQRPAQMEQVFEALIDRPVRLTSSRL
;
A
#
# COMPACT_ATOMS: atom_id res chain seq x y z
N MET A 1 7.28 -15.29 -24.42
CA MET A 1 8.68 -15.40 -24.87
C MET A 1 9.52 -15.53 -23.63
N VAL A 2 10.29 -16.61 -23.48
CA VAL A 2 11.14 -16.84 -22.31
C VAL A 2 12.32 -15.87 -22.36
N ASP A 3 12.67 -15.22 -21.25
CA ASP A 3 13.78 -14.28 -21.24
C ASP A 3 15.15 -14.99 -21.25
N GLN A 4 16.20 -14.23 -21.54
CA GLN A 4 17.56 -14.75 -21.66
C GLN A 4 18.09 -15.38 -20.36
N LEU A 5 17.72 -14.85 -19.19
CA LEU A 5 18.17 -15.40 -17.90
C LEU A 5 17.53 -16.77 -17.67
N THR A 6 16.22 -16.90 -17.86
CA THR A 6 15.52 -18.18 -17.72
C THR A 6 16.07 -19.22 -18.71
N GLN A 7 16.35 -18.80 -19.96
CA GLN A 7 16.93 -19.69 -20.95
C GLN A 7 18.35 -20.13 -20.60
N ALA A 8 19.18 -19.22 -20.07
CA ALA A 8 20.57 -19.51 -19.71
C ALA A 8 20.70 -20.53 -18.57
N TYR A 9 19.71 -20.57 -17.67
CA TYR A 9 19.71 -21.47 -16.52
C TYR A 9 18.70 -22.62 -16.63
N ALA A 10 18.06 -22.81 -17.78
CA ALA A 10 16.94 -23.75 -17.96
C ALA A 10 17.24 -25.18 -17.44
N ASP A 11 18.45 -25.69 -17.67
CA ASP A 11 18.88 -27.03 -17.23
C ASP A 11 18.91 -27.20 -15.70
N TYR A 12 19.01 -26.10 -14.97
CA TYR A 12 19.05 -26.07 -13.50
C TYR A 12 17.69 -25.79 -12.87
N LEU A 13 16.67 -25.49 -13.67
CA LEU A 13 15.34 -25.12 -13.19
C LEU A 13 14.41 -26.33 -13.18
N GLN A 14 13.59 -26.43 -12.14
CA GLN A 14 12.39 -27.27 -12.10
C GLN A 14 11.24 -26.57 -12.83
N GLY A 15 11.23 -25.23 -12.81
CA GLY A 15 10.25 -24.42 -13.50
C GLY A 15 10.39 -22.94 -13.18
N SER A 16 9.47 -22.15 -13.72
CA SER A 16 9.39 -20.71 -13.45
C SER A 16 7.96 -20.22 -13.54
N TYR A 17 7.63 -19.19 -12.79
CA TYR A 17 6.37 -18.47 -12.91
C TYR A 17 6.60 -16.98 -12.75
N ASP A 18 5.74 -16.18 -13.37
CA ASP A 18 5.72 -14.73 -13.17
C ASP A 18 4.58 -14.39 -12.21
N CYS A 19 4.73 -13.36 -11.39
CA CYS A 19 3.59 -12.77 -10.70
C CYS A 19 3.77 -11.29 -10.40
N PRO A 20 2.67 -10.55 -10.21
CA PRO A 20 2.76 -9.25 -9.56
C PRO A 20 3.36 -9.42 -8.17
N ASP A 21 4.41 -8.69 -7.86
CA ASP A 21 5.02 -8.67 -6.52
C ASP A 21 4.34 -7.61 -5.66
N ARG A 22 4.37 -6.37 -6.14
CA ARG A 22 3.76 -5.21 -5.45
C ARG A 22 2.90 -4.41 -6.40
N ILE A 23 1.66 -4.15 -5.98
CA ILE A 23 0.76 -3.23 -6.66
C ILE A 23 0.49 -2.05 -5.74
N VAL A 24 0.84 -0.85 -6.19
CA VAL A 24 0.58 0.40 -5.45
C VAL A 24 -0.44 1.23 -6.19
N LEU A 25 -1.58 1.44 -5.56
CA LEU A 25 -2.62 2.36 -6.01
C LEU A 25 -2.52 3.66 -5.24
N THR A 26 -2.66 4.78 -5.94
CA THR A 26 -2.89 6.09 -5.32
C THR A 26 -4.38 6.36 -5.25
N ALA A 27 -4.84 6.83 -4.09
CA ALA A 27 -6.21 7.24 -3.85
C ALA A 27 -6.22 8.74 -3.51
N TYR A 28 -6.91 9.54 -4.31
CA TYR A 28 -6.96 10.99 -4.13
C TYR A 28 -8.36 11.54 -4.32
N HIS A 29 -8.68 12.59 -3.59
CA HIS A 29 -9.95 13.28 -3.75
C HIS A 29 -9.82 14.35 -4.85
N ARG A 30 -10.28 14.02 -6.06
CA ARG A 30 -10.12 14.85 -7.28
C ARG A 30 -10.54 16.31 -7.07
N LEU A 31 -11.66 16.54 -6.41
CA LEU A 31 -12.19 17.87 -6.14
C LEU A 31 -11.19 18.70 -5.32
N ALA A 32 -10.51 18.09 -4.37
CA ALA A 32 -9.58 18.78 -3.47
C ALA A 32 -8.12 18.82 -3.98
N SER A 33 -7.89 18.47 -5.25
CA SER A 33 -6.57 18.54 -5.90
C SER A 33 -6.18 19.94 -6.37
N SER A 34 -7.15 20.85 -6.51
CA SER A 34 -6.94 22.26 -6.89
C SER A 34 -7.36 23.21 -5.76
N ALA A 35 -6.84 24.44 -5.76
CA ALA A 35 -7.14 25.43 -4.71
C ALA A 35 -8.64 25.76 -4.65
N GLY A 36 -9.25 26.05 -5.80
CA GLY A 36 -10.68 26.35 -5.89
C GLY A 36 -11.55 25.15 -5.51
N GLY A 37 -11.17 23.94 -5.93
CA GLY A 37 -11.91 22.73 -5.59
C GLY A 37 -11.75 22.33 -4.11
N PHE A 38 -10.58 22.53 -3.50
CA PHE A 38 -10.38 22.37 -2.06
C PHE A 38 -11.26 23.32 -1.26
N ARG A 39 -11.30 24.60 -1.65
CA ARG A 39 -12.18 25.61 -1.04
C ARG A 39 -13.66 25.24 -1.17
N TYR A 40 -14.07 24.76 -2.34
CA TYR A 40 -15.44 24.29 -2.54
C TYR A 40 -15.76 23.06 -1.66
N TRP A 41 -14.87 22.07 -1.59
CA TRP A 41 -15.01 20.94 -0.67
C TRP A 41 -15.09 21.39 0.79
N TRP A 42 -14.28 22.37 1.20
CA TRP A 42 -14.33 22.95 2.53
C TRP A 42 -15.69 23.56 2.86
N ARG A 43 -16.26 24.35 1.94
CA ARG A 43 -17.61 24.92 2.08
C ARG A 43 -18.68 23.84 2.21
N ARG A 44 -18.59 22.74 1.45
CA ARG A 44 -19.51 21.61 1.63
C ARG A 44 -19.36 20.95 3.01
N LEU A 45 -18.16 20.98 3.58
CA LEU A 45 -17.85 20.38 4.88
C LEU A 45 -18.24 21.25 6.08
N TYR A 46 -18.14 22.59 5.94
CA TYR A 46 -18.30 23.56 7.05
C TYR A 46 -19.34 24.65 6.81
N GLY A 47 -19.93 24.74 5.62
CA GLY A 47 -20.93 25.75 5.24
C GLY A 47 -20.33 27.06 4.72
N SER A 48 -19.11 27.42 5.11
CA SER A 48 -18.44 28.67 4.72
C SER A 48 -16.92 28.54 4.74
N ASP A 49 -16.22 29.59 4.28
CA ASP A 49 -14.75 29.70 4.38
C ASP A 49 -14.27 30.35 5.69
N GLU A 50 -15.17 30.71 6.60
CA GLU A 50 -14.86 31.51 7.78
C GLU A 50 -13.75 30.89 8.64
N ASN A 51 -13.77 29.56 8.74
CA ASN A 51 -12.82 28.75 9.48
C ASN A 51 -11.80 28.04 8.57
N LEU A 52 -11.70 28.40 7.29
CA LEU A 52 -10.66 27.88 6.42
C LEU A 52 -9.34 28.56 6.75
N ASP A 53 -8.59 27.97 7.68
CA ASP A 53 -7.29 28.45 8.14
C ASP A 53 -6.38 27.30 8.59
N LYS A 54 -5.11 27.62 8.84
CA LYS A 54 -4.08 26.66 9.28
C LYS A 54 -4.48 25.92 10.56
N THR A 55 -5.08 26.62 11.52
CA THR A 55 -5.48 26.04 12.82
C THR A 55 -6.52 24.94 12.63
N HIS A 56 -7.54 25.18 11.80
CA HIS A 56 -8.57 24.20 11.52
C HIS A 56 -8.08 23.02 10.68
N LEU A 57 -7.14 23.24 9.75
CA LEU A 57 -6.48 22.17 9.01
C LEU A 57 -5.65 21.26 9.94
N ILE A 58 -4.90 21.83 10.88
CA ILE A 58 -4.15 21.07 11.89
C ILE A 58 -5.11 20.33 12.83
N ARG A 59 -6.23 20.95 13.23
CA ARG A 59 -7.28 20.29 14.05
C ARG A 59 -7.89 19.09 13.35
N LEU A 60 -8.06 19.12 12.02
CA LEU A 60 -8.52 17.94 11.25
C LEU A 60 -7.52 16.78 11.38
N SER A 61 -6.22 17.05 11.20
CA SER A 61 -5.17 16.05 11.38
C SER A 61 -5.15 15.51 12.82
N GLY A 62 -5.21 16.37 13.83
CA GLY A 62 -5.25 15.95 15.24
C GLY A 62 -6.48 15.09 15.59
N ARG A 63 -7.66 15.42 15.04
CA ARG A 63 -8.87 14.59 15.21
C ARG A 63 -8.72 13.22 14.58
N PHE A 64 -8.09 13.13 13.41
CA PHE A 64 -7.84 11.85 12.75
C PHE A 64 -6.97 10.95 13.64
N HIS A 65 -5.83 11.44 14.10
CA HIS A 65 -4.95 10.68 15.00
C HIS A 65 -5.67 10.23 16.27
N ARG A 66 -6.39 11.13 16.95
CA ARG A 66 -7.10 10.81 18.19
C ARG A 66 -8.13 9.70 18.00
N ARG A 67 -8.86 9.72 16.88
CA ARG A 67 -9.88 8.70 16.58
C ARG A 67 -9.26 7.35 16.24
N VAL A 68 -8.15 7.35 15.51
CA VAL A 68 -7.40 6.11 15.23
C VAL A 68 -6.90 5.51 16.54
N LYS A 69 -6.28 6.31 17.42
CA LYS A 69 -5.84 5.85 18.75
C LYS A 69 -6.99 5.30 19.58
N ALA A 70 -8.08 6.06 19.71
CA ALA A 70 -9.24 5.62 20.49
C ALA A 70 -9.88 4.32 19.97
N TYR A 71 -9.92 4.13 18.65
CA TYR A 71 -10.36 2.87 18.05
C TYR A 71 -9.38 1.74 18.35
N ALA A 72 -8.09 1.99 18.15
CA ALA A 72 -7.05 1.00 18.40
C ALA A 72 -7.02 0.56 19.87
N ASP A 73 -7.10 1.49 20.82
CA ASP A 73 -7.18 1.21 22.26
C ASP A 73 -8.40 0.34 22.59
N LYS A 74 -9.58 0.69 22.05
CA LYS A 74 -10.82 -0.07 22.29
C LYS A 74 -10.73 -1.50 21.75
N HIS A 75 -10.06 -1.70 20.63
CA HIS A 75 -9.95 -2.99 19.94
C HIS A 75 -8.63 -3.71 20.22
N GLN A 76 -7.80 -3.20 21.14
CA GLN A 76 -6.50 -3.73 21.51
C GLN A 76 -5.55 -3.91 20.30
N ILE A 77 -5.62 -2.98 19.35
CA ILE A 77 -4.76 -2.94 18.16
C ILE A 77 -3.52 -2.12 18.48
N PRO A 78 -2.30 -2.64 18.31
CA PRO A 78 -1.08 -1.88 18.54
C PRO A 78 -0.97 -0.64 17.64
N VAL A 79 -0.48 0.46 18.20
CA VAL A 79 -0.16 1.70 17.48
C VAL A 79 1.31 2.05 17.72
N LEU A 80 2.12 2.00 16.67
CA LEU A 80 3.55 2.34 16.73
C LEU A 80 3.76 3.75 16.17
N GLU A 81 4.50 4.60 16.88
CA GLU A 81 4.80 5.98 16.47
C GLU A 81 6.30 6.22 16.38
N GLY A 82 6.72 6.95 15.33
CA GLY A 82 8.10 7.44 15.21
C GLY A 82 8.82 6.99 13.95
N PRO A 83 10.11 7.37 13.79
CA PRO A 83 10.97 6.71 12.83
C PRO A 83 11.17 5.26 13.29
N LEU A 84 10.81 4.31 12.44
CA LEU A 84 11.15 2.90 12.66
C LEU A 84 12.53 2.65 12.05
N ALA A 85 13.39 1.95 12.78
CA ALA A 85 14.72 1.56 12.31
C ALA A 85 14.62 0.55 11.16
N GLU A 86 13.65 -0.36 11.26
CA GLU A 86 13.32 -1.37 10.26
C GLU A 86 12.30 -0.86 9.24
N ARG A 87 12.16 -1.55 8.10
CA ARG A 87 11.11 -1.23 7.14
C ARG A 87 9.77 -1.54 7.79
N LYS A 88 8.79 -0.67 7.54
CA LYS A 88 7.44 -0.77 8.15
C LYS A 88 6.76 -2.11 7.89
N HIS A 89 7.01 -2.70 6.71
CA HIS A 89 6.48 -4.01 6.37
C HIS A 89 7.07 -5.11 7.26
N ASP A 90 8.40 -5.13 7.42
CA ASP A 90 9.11 -6.09 8.27
C ASP A 90 8.64 -5.99 9.74
N VAL A 91 8.46 -4.76 10.24
CA VAL A 91 7.85 -4.53 11.56
C VAL A 91 6.44 -5.09 11.62
N ALA A 92 5.63 -4.88 10.58
CA ALA A 92 4.25 -5.35 10.56
C ALA A 92 4.12 -6.88 10.56
N GLU A 93 5.04 -7.61 9.92
CA GLU A 93 5.05 -9.08 9.94
C GLU A 93 5.20 -9.63 11.37
N GLN A 94 5.91 -8.93 12.27
CA GLN A 94 6.04 -9.32 13.68
C GLN A 94 4.71 -9.27 14.46
N TYR A 95 3.75 -8.47 13.98
CA TYR A 95 2.42 -8.31 14.58
C TYR A 95 1.33 -9.05 13.81
N LYS A 96 1.70 -9.80 12.75
CA LYS A 96 0.73 -10.48 11.91
C LYS A 96 -0.05 -11.52 12.75
N PRO A 97 -1.39 -11.52 12.67
CA PRO A 97 -2.20 -12.49 13.39
C PRO A 97 -1.87 -13.92 12.97
N GLN A 98 -1.79 -14.82 13.94
CA GLN A 98 -1.54 -16.24 13.72
C GLN A 98 -2.79 -17.02 13.31
N ASP A 99 -3.98 -16.46 13.59
CA ASP A 99 -5.25 -17.04 13.18
C ASP A 99 -5.44 -16.90 11.64
N PRO A 100 -5.47 -18.02 10.88
CA PRO A 100 -5.65 -17.97 9.43
C PRO A 100 -6.99 -17.37 8.98
N ALA A 101 -8.00 -17.39 9.86
CA ALA A 101 -9.33 -16.83 9.61
C ALA A 101 -9.42 -15.33 9.93
N PHE A 102 -8.37 -14.73 10.51
CA PHE A 102 -8.39 -13.32 10.84
C PHE A 102 -8.54 -12.44 9.61
N VAL A 103 -9.49 -11.51 9.65
CA VAL A 103 -9.73 -10.47 8.65
C VAL A 103 -9.94 -9.15 9.37
N GLY A 104 -9.20 -8.12 8.97
CA GLY A 104 -9.32 -6.78 9.54
C GLY A 104 -7.99 -6.14 9.92
N LEU A 105 -8.09 -5.02 10.64
CA LEU A 105 -6.95 -4.21 11.08
C LEU A 105 -6.24 -4.89 12.25
N PHE A 106 -4.94 -5.12 12.12
CA PHE A 106 -4.14 -5.73 13.20
C PHE A 106 -2.99 -4.83 13.70
N LEU A 107 -2.57 -3.83 12.93
CA LEU A 107 -1.52 -2.90 13.33
C LEU A 107 -1.71 -1.52 12.70
N VAL A 108 -1.38 -0.47 13.46
CA VAL A 108 -1.27 0.90 12.95
C VAL A 108 0.14 1.41 13.17
N ILE A 109 0.76 1.97 12.13
CA ILE A 109 2.04 2.68 12.23
C ILE A 109 1.82 4.14 11.87
N ILE A 110 2.33 5.07 12.68
CA ILE A 110 2.29 6.51 12.44
C ILE A 110 3.73 7.00 12.26
N SER A 111 4.05 7.50 11.07
CA SER A 111 5.40 7.99 10.77
C SER A 111 5.36 9.25 9.93
N ARG A 112 6.42 10.07 10.02
CA ARG A 112 6.54 11.28 9.21
C ARG A 112 7.10 10.97 7.83
N ALA A 113 6.52 11.58 6.80
CA ALA A 113 7.07 11.60 5.46
C ALA A 113 6.69 12.91 4.76
N SER A 114 7.32 13.20 3.62
CA SER A 114 6.92 14.34 2.79
C SER A 114 5.50 14.13 2.27
N GLY A 115 4.65 15.12 2.49
CA GLY A 115 3.27 15.12 2.03
C GLY A 115 2.78 16.54 1.76
N VAL A 116 1.70 16.64 0.99
CA VAL A 116 1.15 17.93 0.59
C VAL A 116 0.22 18.48 1.65
N VAL A 117 0.47 19.72 2.05
CA VAL A 117 -0.42 20.52 2.90
C VAL A 117 -0.89 21.77 2.16
N TRP A 118 -2.07 22.25 2.52
CA TRP A 118 -2.59 23.54 2.07
C TRP A 118 -2.13 24.64 3.04
N ASP A 119 -1.46 25.65 2.51
CA ASP A 119 -1.23 26.92 3.19
C ASP A 119 -2.35 27.89 2.81
N VAL A 120 -2.89 28.59 3.81
CA VAL A 120 -4.03 29.49 3.64
C VAL A 120 -3.60 30.89 4.03
N LYS A 121 -3.58 31.80 3.06
CA LYS A 121 -3.35 33.22 3.31
C LYS A 121 -4.69 33.93 3.40
N ARG A 122 -4.85 34.75 4.43
CA ARG A 122 -6.02 35.61 4.62
C ARG A 122 -5.64 37.07 4.44
N THR A 123 -6.57 37.86 3.93
CA THR A 123 -6.50 39.33 3.92
C THR A 123 -6.74 39.88 5.34
N SER A 124 -6.46 41.17 5.55
CA SER A 124 -6.67 41.85 6.82
C SER A 124 -8.14 41.89 7.26
N ASP A 125 -9.09 41.86 6.31
CA ASP A 125 -10.53 41.74 6.54
C ASP A 125 -11.00 40.29 6.79
N GLY A 126 -10.07 39.34 6.91
CA GLY A 126 -10.34 37.95 7.25
C GLY A 126 -10.83 37.07 6.08
N ARG A 127 -10.85 37.56 4.83
CA ARG A 127 -11.22 36.72 3.69
C ARG A 127 -10.06 35.81 3.25
N VAL A 128 -10.38 34.64 2.68
CA VAL A 128 -9.36 33.76 2.09
C VAL A 128 -8.82 34.42 0.82
N HIS A 129 -7.54 34.81 0.86
CA HIS A 129 -6.83 35.44 -0.25
C HIS A 129 -6.31 34.37 -1.23
N SER A 130 -5.57 33.39 -0.71
CA SER A 130 -4.98 32.33 -1.53
C SER A 130 -4.81 31.03 -0.77
N LEU A 131 -4.80 29.94 -1.54
CA LEU A 131 -4.59 28.56 -1.11
C LEU A 131 -3.47 27.97 -1.95
N THR A 132 -2.32 27.70 -1.32
CA THR A 132 -1.14 27.17 -2.02
C THR A 132 -0.74 25.81 -1.46
N ARG A 133 -0.26 24.92 -2.33
CA ARG A 133 0.21 23.59 -1.92
C ARG A 133 1.69 23.66 -1.57
N HIS A 134 2.06 23.09 -0.43
CA HIS A 134 3.44 22.94 -0.03
C HIS A 134 3.73 21.50 0.38
N TYR A 135 4.93 21.02 0.06
CA TYR A 135 5.44 19.81 0.66
C TYR A 135 5.98 20.12 2.05
N ARG A 136 5.56 19.33 3.03
CA ARG A 136 6.02 19.39 4.41
C ARG A 136 6.18 17.96 4.93
N SER A 137 7.09 17.79 5.88
CA SER A 137 7.12 16.57 6.68
C SER A 137 5.85 16.53 7.54
N ILE A 138 4.97 15.57 7.27
CA ILE A 138 3.70 15.38 7.98
C ILE A 138 3.53 13.92 8.39
N ASN A 139 2.66 13.67 9.37
CA ASN A 139 2.32 12.31 9.75
C ASN A 139 1.51 11.64 8.63
N HIS A 140 1.89 10.41 8.32
CA HIS A 140 1.10 9.45 7.58
C HIS A 140 0.73 8.30 8.52
N ILE A 141 -0.51 7.84 8.40
CA ILE A 141 -1.05 6.72 9.15
C ILE A 141 -1.07 5.52 8.22
N PHE A 142 -0.39 4.45 8.60
CA PHE A 142 -0.29 3.19 7.87
C PHE A 142 -1.14 2.17 8.60
N PHE A 143 -2.22 1.74 7.96
CA PHE A 143 -3.10 0.69 8.44
C PHE A 143 -2.64 -0.63 7.82
N HIS A 144 -2.20 -1.56 8.66
CA HIS A 144 -1.83 -2.92 8.28
C HIS A 144 -2.99 -3.85 8.61
N LEU A 145 -3.55 -4.48 7.58
CA LEU A 145 -4.78 -5.26 7.70
C LEU A 145 -4.70 -6.54 6.86
N ILE A 146 -5.46 -7.55 7.24
CA ILE A 146 -5.69 -8.76 6.44
C ILE A 146 -7.00 -8.62 5.69
N ASP A 147 -6.94 -8.65 4.37
CA ASP A 147 -8.05 -8.73 3.44
C ASP A 147 -8.34 -10.21 3.08
N PRO A 148 -9.61 -10.61 2.92
CA PRO A 148 -9.97 -12.01 2.65
C PRO A 148 -9.44 -12.54 1.30
N GLU A 149 -9.24 -11.67 0.30
CA GLU A 149 -8.79 -12.05 -1.05
C GLU A 149 -7.32 -11.73 -1.26
N TRP A 150 -6.85 -10.62 -0.69
CA TRP A 150 -5.50 -10.08 -0.92
C TRP A 150 -4.49 -10.41 0.17
N GLY A 151 -4.91 -10.98 1.30
CA GLY A 151 -4.04 -11.17 2.45
C GLY A 151 -3.62 -9.83 3.07
N HIS A 152 -2.37 -9.72 3.49
CA HIS A 152 -1.83 -8.51 4.09
C HIS A 152 -1.77 -7.37 3.06
N ILE A 153 -2.54 -6.31 3.33
CA ILE A 153 -2.45 -5.05 2.60
C ILE A 153 -2.07 -3.91 3.54
N THR A 154 -1.45 -2.88 2.96
CA THR A 154 -1.13 -1.64 3.69
C THR A 154 -1.87 -0.46 3.09
N ILE A 155 -2.60 0.28 3.91
CA ILE A 155 -3.23 1.54 3.53
C ILE A 155 -2.51 2.69 4.21
N ARG A 156 -1.81 3.50 3.43
CA ARG A 156 -1.12 4.71 3.90
C ARG A 156 -2.01 5.93 3.64
N ILE A 157 -2.41 6.67 4.66
CA ILE A 157 -3.20 7.90 4.52
C ILE A 157 -2.43 9.10 5.06
N SER A 158 -2.38 10.20 4.30
CA SER A 158 -1.94 11.50 4.81
C SER A 158 -2.86 11.95 5.93
N SER A 159 -2.30 12.30 7.09
CA SER A 159 -3.10 12.82 8.19
C SER A 159 -3.71 14.21 7.90
N HIS A 160 -3.19 14.92 6.90
CA HIS A 160 -3.65 16.25 6.52
C HIS A 160 -4.63 16.18 5.33
N PRO A 161 -5.67 17.03 5.31
CA PRO A 161 -6.58 17.14 4.18
C PRO A 161 -5.80 17.54 2.90
N PRO A 162 -6.11 16.95 1.74
CA PRO A 162 -7.32 16.18 1.45
C PRO A 162 -7.19 14.66 1.68
N PHE A 163 -6.34 14.23 2.62
CA PHE A 163 -6.22 12.83 3.03
C PHE A 163 -5.85 11.90 1.86
N ALA A 164 -4.91 12.34 1.03
CA ALA A 164 -4.38 11.49 -0.04
C ALA A 164 -3.86 10.18 0.56
N ALA A 165 -4.18 9.06 -0.10
CA ALA A 165 -3.88 7.73 0.37
C ALA A 165 -3.15 6.90 -0.69
N MET A 166 -2.50 5.83 -0.24
CA MET A 166 -1.96 4.76 -1.07
C MET A 166 -2.45 3.43 -0.53
N VAL A 167 -2.84 2.53 -1.42
CA VAL A 167 -3.15 1.14 -1.11
C VAL A 167 -2.03 0.30 -1.73
N ILE A 168 -1.35 -0.45 -0.88
CA ILE A 168 -0.23 -1.31 -1.25
C ILE A 168 -0.69 -2.74 -1.07
N LEU A 169 -0.65 -3.51 -2.16
CA LEU A 169 -1.08 -4.89 -2.24
C LEU A 169 0.14 -5.78 -2.53
N ASN A 170 0.16 -6.97 -1.93
CA ASN A 170 1.16 -8.01 -2.20
C ASN A 170 0.53 -9.06 -3.13
N GLY A 171 1.09 -9.23 -4.33
CA GLY A 171 0.53 -10.18 -5.29
C GLY A 171 0.87 -11.64 -4.98
N HIS A 172 1.96 -11.92 -4.28
CA HIS A 172 2.25 -13.28 -3.79
C HIS A 172 1.23 -13.74 -2.75
N GLU A 173 0.85 -12.86 -1.81
CA GLU A 173 -0.21 -13.19 -0.84
C GLU A 173 -1.58 -13.35 -1.50
N TYR A 174 -1.89 -12.54 -2.51
CA TYR A 174 -3.10 -12.72 -3.32
C TYR A 174 -3.10 -14.10 -3.99
N LEU A 175 -2.02 -14.50 -4.66
CA LEU A 175 -1.92 -15.82 -5.30
C LEU A 175 -2.03 -16.95 -4.29
N ALA A 176 -1.42 -16.82 -3.11
CA ALA A 176 -1.55 -17.81 -2.04
C ALA A 176 -3.00 -17.95 -1.57
N ARG A 177 -3.74 -16.84 -1.43
CA ARG A 177 -5.18 -16.85 -1.10
C ARG A 177 -6.01 -17.48 -2.20
N GLN A 178 -5.73 -17.17 -3.48
CA GLN A 178 -6.42 -17.79 -4.61
C GLN A 178 -6.15 -19.30 -4.67
N ALA A 179 -4.92 -19.74 -4.40
CA ALA A 179 -4.56 -21.15 -4.38
C ALA A 179 -5.31 -21.89 -3.27
N HIS A 180 -5.35 -21.32 -2.06
CA HIS A 180 -6.10 -21.88 -0.95
C HIS A 180 -7.61 -21.97 -1.26
N GLN A 181 -8.19 -20.94 -1.89
CA GLN A 181 -9.60 -20.97 -2.32
C GLN A 181 -9.87 -22.03 -3.39
N ALA A 182 -8.89 -22.32 -4.25
CA ALA A 182 -8.93 -23.39 -5.23
C ALA A 182 -8.63 -24.79 -4.64
N GLY A 183 -8.41 -24.92 -3.32
CA GLY A 183 -8.10 -26.18 -2.66
C GLY A 183 -6.68 -26.69 -2.94
N ARG A 184 -5.75 -25.80 -3.32
CA ARG A 184 -4.35 -26.14 -3.58
C ARG A 184 -3.49 -25.81 -2.37
N THR A 185 -2.57 -26.72 -2.04
CA THR A 185 -1.58 -26.53 -0.98
C THR A 185 -0.32 -25.89 -1.58
N LEU A 186 -0.31 -24.56 -1.68
CA LEU A 186 0.88 -23.80 -2.03
C LEU A 186 1.37 -23.03 -0.80
N GLU A 187 2.47 -23.47 -0.20
CA GLU A 187 3.08 -22.75 0.91
C GLU A 187 3.96 -21.61 0.40
N LEU A 188 3.70 -20.41 0.91
CA LEU A 188 4.47 -19.20 0.63
C LEU A 188 5.51 -18.99 1.75
N THR A 189 6.79 -19.11 1.40
CA THR A 189 7.90 -18.83 2.31
C THR A 189 8.65 -17.60 1.81
N SER A 190 8.68 -16.52 2.59
CA SER A 190 9.47 -15.31 2.29
C SER A 190 9.27 -14.78 0.85
N ASN A 191 8.01 -14.61 0.41
CA ASN A 191 7.62 -14.20 -0.96
C ASN A 191 8.01 -15.17 -2.10
N CYS A 192 8.32 -16.42 -1.80
CA CYS A 192 8.48 -17.45 -2.81
C CYS A 192 7.67 -18.68 -2.42
N PHE A 193 6.95 -19.28 -3.37
CA PHE A 193 6.36 -20.58 -3.13
C PHE A 193 7.46 -21.65 -3.13
N SER A 194 7.68 -22.29 -1.98
CA SER A 194 8.88 -23.09 -1.70
C SER A 194 8.67 -24.61 -1.79
N ASP A 195 7.42 -25.06 -1.84
CA ASP A 195 7.12 -26.49 -1.94
C ASP A 195 7.40 -27.05 -3.34
N ILE A 196 7.46 -28.39 -3.42
CA ILE A 196 7.57 -29.11 -4.68
C ILE A 196 6.33 -28.80 -5.51
N MET A 197 6.45 -27.82 -6.39
CA MET A 197 5.39 -27.44 -7.32
C MET A 197 5.28 -28.47 -8.43
N THR A 198 4.07 -28.97 -8.66
CA THR A 198 3.80 -29.77 -9.84
C THR A 198 3.78 -28.88 -11.08
N ALA A 199 3.94 -29.47 -12.27
CA ALA A 199 3.76 -28.73 -13.52
C ALA A 199 2.36 -28.07 -13.60
N ALA A 200 1.34 -28.72 -13.05
CA ALA A 200 -0.01 -28.19 -13.00
C ALA A 200 -0.14 -26.96 -12.07
N ASP A 201 0.61 -26.91 -10.98
CA ASP A 201 0.64 -25.74 -10.08
C ASP A 201 1.32 -24.55 -10.75
N LEU A 202 2.42 -24.79 -11.47
CA LEU A 202 3.12 -23.76 -12.22
C LEU A 202 2.28 -23.19 -13.37
N THR A 203 1.59 -24.05 -14.12
CA THR A 203 0.64 -23.61 -15.15
C THR A 203 -0.48 -22.78 -14.52
N TRP A 204 -1.06 -23.24 -13.42
CA TRP A 204 -2.13 -22.51 -12.73
C TRP A 204 -1.67 -21.15 -12.21
N LEU A 205 -0.47 -21.07 -11.60
CA LEU A 205 0.11 -19.81 -11.14
C LEU A 205 0.35 -18.84 -12.28
N ALA A 206 0.90 -19.32 -13.40
CA ALA A 206 1.10 -18.49 -14.57
C ALA A 206 -0.25 -17.95 -15.08
N GLU A 207 -1.24 -18.80 -15.31
CA GLU A 207 -2.55 -18.37 -15.81
C GLU A 207 -3.21 -17.35 -14.86
N THR A 208 -3.21 -17.64 -13.56
CA THR A 208 -3.81 -16.77 -12.53
C THR A 208 -3.05 -15.45 -12.38
N SER A 209 -1.74 -15.43 -12.60
CA SER A 209 -0.93 -14.22 -12.48
C SER A 209 -1.01 -13.31 -13.72
N TRP A 210 -1.18 -13.89 -14.91
CA TRP A 210 -1.44 -13.16 -16.16
C TRP A 210 -2.84 -12.54 -16.17
N GLU A 211 -3.80 -13.15 -15.48
CA GLU A 211 -5.08 -12.53 -15.12
C GLU A 211 -4.87 -11.50 -14.01
N LEU A 212 -4.13 -10.42 -14.32
CA LEU A 212 -4.05 -9.24 -13.47
C LEU A 212 -5.44 -8.91 -12.91
N PRO A 213 -5.55 -8.61 -11.61
CA PRO A 213 -6.83 -8.31 -11.02
C PRO A 213 -7.47 -7.15 -11.80
N THR A 214 -8.67 -7.42 -12.28
CA THR A 214 -9.40 -6.49 -13.13
C THR A 214 -9.52 -5.15 -12.41
N LYS A 215 -9.74 -4.07 -13.18
CA LYS A 215 -10.07 -2.75 -12.60
C LYS A 215 -11.20 -2.85 -11.54
N GLY A 216 -12.10 -3.82 -11.68
CA GLY A 216 -13.12 -4.15 -10.69
C GLY A 216 -12.55 -4.63 -9.36
N GLN A 217 -11.71 -5.67 -9.35
CA GLN A 217 -11.12 -6.25 -8.13
C GLN A 217 -10.26 -5.23 -7.36
N LEU A 218 -9.40 -4.49 -8.06
CA LEU A 218 -8.60 -3.41 -7.47
C LEU A 218 -9.49 -2.30 -6.88
N GLY A 219 -10.63 -2.02 -7.52
CA GLY A 219 -11.63 -1.09 -7.00
C GLY A 219 -12.33 -1.60 -5.74
N GLN A 220 -12.64 -2.89 -5.67
CA GLN A 220 -13.35 -3.52 -4.56
C GLN A 220 -12.52 -3.51 -3.27
N VAL A 221 -11.23 -3.91 -3.32
CA VAL A 221 -10.35 -3.85 -2.14
C VAL A 221 -10.20 -2.41 -1.62
N CYS A 222 -10.09 -1.44 -2.53
CA CYS A 222 -10.08 -0.03 -2.17
C CYS A 222 -11.39 0.39 -1.47
N GLN A 223 -12.54 0.04 -2.04
CA GLN A 223 -13.86 0.40 -1.48
C GLN A 223 -14.10 -0.24 -0.11
N ARG A 224 -13.70 -1.51 0.07
CA ARG A 224 -13.87 -2.30 1.30
C ARG A 224 -13.19 -1.63 2.49
N TRP A 225 -11.98 -1.12 2.31
CA TRP A 225 -11.16 -0.67 3.43
C TRP A 225 -10.96 0.84 3.53
N LEU A 226 -10.81 1.57 2.40
CA LEU A 226 -10.54 3.00 2.46
C LEU A 226 -11.68 3.80 3.08
N GLY A 227 -12.94 3.37 2.88
CA GLY A 227 -14.09 4.00 3.52
C GLY A 227 -13.97 3.95 5.05
N SER A 228 -13.65 2.77 5.59
CA SER A 228 -13.46 2.53 7.02
C SER A 228 -12.26 3.31 7.58
N CYS A 229 -11.13 3.33 6.87
CA CYS A 229 -9.96 4.11 7.30
C CYS A 229 -10.21 5.63 7.23
N LEU A 230 -10.91 6.11 6.20
CA LEU A 230 -11.27 7.52 6.04
C LEU A 230 -12.31 7.97 7.06
N HIS A 231 -13.16 7.05 7.55
CA HIS A 231 -14.12 7.34 8.60
C HIS A 231 -13.45 8.01 9.81
N PHE A 232 -12.24 7.57 10.20
CA PHE A 232 -11.50 8.23 11.28
C PHE A 232 -11.18 9.71 10.98
N ALA A 233 -10.89 10.08 9.74
CA ALA A 233 -10.64 11.46 9.36
C ALA A 233 -11.93 12.31 9.32
N CYS A 234 -13.01 11.79 8.74
CA CYS A 234 -14.20 12.56 8.36
C CYS A 234 -15.56 11.95 8.81
N LEU A 235 -15.54 11.22 9.93
CA LEU A 235 -16.56 10.33 10.52
C LEU A 235 -18.03 10.63 10.20
N ASN A 236 -18.47 11.89 10.25
CA ASN A 236 -19.89 12.24 10.11
C ASN A 236 -20.18 13.23 8.97
N ARG A 237 -19.20 13.49 8.10
CA ARG A 237 -19.33 14.52 7.05
C ARG A 237 -18.81 14.12 5.68
N ALA A 238 -18.25 12.92 5.51
CA ALA A 238 -17.84 12.42 4.19
C ALA A 238 -19.00 12.52 3.18
N ALA A 239 -20.19 12.03 3.54
CA ALA A 239 -21.41 12.13 2.74
C ALA A 239 -21.81 13.58 2.42
N ARG A 240 -21.81 14.49 3.42
CA ARG A 240 -22.15 15.92 3.22
C ARG A 240 -21.13 16.64 2.33
N SER A 241 -19.85 16.32 2.48
CA SER A 241 -18.76 16.88 1.69
C SER A 241 -18.66 16.33 0.26
N GLY A 242 -19.36 15.23 -0.04
CA GLY A 242 -19.23 14.49 -1.30
C GLY A 242 -17.81 13.96 -1.51
N PHE A 243 -17.14 13.57 -0.43
CA PHE A 243 -15.78 13.04 -0.52
C PHE A 243 -15.83 11.66 -1.19
N GLU A 244 -15.15 11.55 -2.32
CA GLU A 244 -14.99 10.32 -3.09
C GLU A 244 -13.52 10.19 -3.50
N TYR A 245 -12.95 9.00 -3.28
CA TYR A 245 -11.64 8.68 -3.79
C TYR A 245 -11.70 8.30 -5.27
N ARG A 246 -10.78 8.85 -6.04
CA ARG A 246 -10.41 8.35 -7.36
C ARG A 246 -9.09 7.61 -7.24
N TYR A 247 -8.95 6.56 -8.03
CA TYR A 247 -7.80 5.66 -8.00
C TYR A 247 -6.97 5.80 -9.26
N SER A 248 -5.65 5.72 -9.11
CA SER A 248 -4.71 5.55 -10.22
C SER A 248 -3.63 4.55 -9.83
N LEU A 249 -3.17 3.77 -10.81
CA LEU A 249 -2.02 2.90 -10.66
C LEU A 249 -0.77 3.78 -10.52
N PHE A 250 -0.07 3.64 -9.39
CA PHE A 250 1.17 4.38 -9.15
C PHE A 250 2.39 3.56 -9.56
N GLN A 251 2.39 2.28 -9.17
CA GLN A 251 3.50 1.38 -9.40
C GLN A 251 2.98 -0.06 -9.45
N VAL A 252 3.55 -0.86 -10.34
CA VAL A 252 3.41 -2.33 -10.33
C VAL A 252 4.80 -2.91 -10.50
N GLU A 253 5.18 -3.76 -9.56
CA GLU A 253 6.39 -4.58 -9.63
C GLU A 253 5.96 -5.99 -10.04
N TYR A 254 6.69 -6.59 -10.97
CA TYR A 254 6.54 -7.99 -11.36
C TYR A 254 7.80 -8.74 -10.98
N SER A 255 7.63 -9.93 -10.42
CA SER A 255 8.69 -10.87 -10.14
C SER A 255 8.63 -12.02 -11.15
N ARG A 256 9.80 -12.41 -11.64
CA ARG A 256 10.03 -13.71 -12.25
C ARG A 256 10.64 -14.62 -11.19
N ASN A 257 9.91 -15.66 -10.84
CA ASN A 257 10.32 -16.62 -9.84
C ASN A 257 10.90 -17.85 -10.55
N LEU A 258 12.19 -18.12 -10.32
CA LEU A 258 12.93 -19.25 -10.89
C LEU A 258 13.10 -20.31 -9.81
N LEU A 259 12.52 -21.49 -10.04
CA LEU A 259 12.61 -22.61 -9.09
C LEU A 259 13.77 -23.50 -9.51
N PHE A 260 14.85 -23.48 -8.74
CA PHE A 260 16.02 -24.31 -8.98
C PHE A 260 15.82 -25.73 -8.46
N GLN A 261 16.33 -26.71 -9.20
CA GLN A 261 16.32 -28.12 -8.79
C GLN A 261 17.13 -28.37 -7.52
N ARG A 262 18.17 -27.57 -7.27
CA ARG A 262 19.06 -27.69 -6.11
C ARG A 262 19.32 -26.32 -5.47
N PRO A 263 19.12 -26.15 -4.15
CA PRO A 263 19.39 -24.89 -3.46
C PRO A 263 20.82 -24.36 -3.65
N ALA A 264 21.83 -25.24 -3.60
CA ALA A 264 23.23 -24.85 -3.78
C ALA A 264 23.52 -24.25 -5.16
N GLN A 265 22.79 -24.65 -6.20
CA GLN A 265 22.95 -24.08 -7.54
C GLN A 265 22.34 -22.68 -7.62
N MET A 266 21.20 -22.46 -6.95
CA MET A 266 20.60 -21.14 -6.83
C MET A 266 21.57 -20.16 -6.16
N GLU A 267 22.19 -20.56 -5.06
CA GLU A 267 23.14 -19.74 -4.31
C GLU A 267 24.36 -19.36 -5.17
N GLN A 268 24.95 -20.32 -5.89
CA GLN A 268 26.05 -20.05 -6.82
C GLN A 268 25.67 -19.07 -7.94
N VAL A 269 24.47 -19.23 -8.52
CA VAL A 269 23.98 -18.32 -9.56
C VAL A 269 23.73 -16.93 -8.98
N PHE A 270 23.14 -16.85 -7.79
CA PHE A 270 22.88 -15.58 -7.10
C PHE A 270 24.17 -14.83 -6.78
N GLU A 271 25.16 -15.50 -6.20
CA GLU A 271 26.50 -14.93 -5.95
C GLU A 271 27.15 -14.45 -7.24
N ALA A 272 27.13 -15.26 -8.30
CA ALA A 272 27.72 -14.90 -9.58
C ALA A 272 27.04 -13.68 -10.23
N LEU A 273 25.71 -13.54 -10.06
CA LEU A 273 24.95 -12.39 -10.55
C LEU A 273 25.24 -11.11 -9.77
N ILE A 274 25.48 -11.20 -8.45
CA ILE A 274 25.89 -10.07 -7.62
C ILE A 274 27.32 -9.64 -7.92
N ASP A 275 28.23 -10.59 -8.14
CA ASP A 275 29.65 -10.32 -8.41
C ASP A 275 29.90 -9.68 -9.78
N ARG A 276 29.05 -9.96 -10.77
CA ARG A 276 29.20 -9.47 -12.15
C ARG A 276 29.20 -7.95 -12.28
N PRO A 277 28.24 -7.19 -11.73
CA PRO A 277 28.29 -5.73 -11.76
C PRO A 277 29.48 -5.16 -10.98
N VAL A 278 29.89 -5.79 -9.87
CA VAL A 278 31.04 -5.34 -9.07
C VAL A 278 32.35 -5.37 -9.88
N ARG A 279 32.57 -6.43 -10.67
CA ARG A 279 33.77 -6.55 -11.53
C ARG A 279 33.75 -5.63 -12.75
N LEU A 280 32.58 -5.29 -13.29
CA LEU A 280 32.45 -4.32 -14.38
C LEU A 280 32.70 -2.88 -13.91
N THR A 281 32.45 -2.57 -12.64
CA THR A 281 32.80 -1.27 -12.05
C THR A 281 34.26 -1.19 -11.59
N SER A 282 34.89 -2.30 -11.21
CA SER A 282 36.30 -2.32 -10.80
C SER A 282 37.29 -2.40 -11.98
N SER A 283 36.81 -2.58 -13.21
CA SER A 283 37.62 -2.57 -14.44
C SER A 283 37.60 -1.22 -15.18
N ARG A 284 37.04 -0.18 -14.55
CA ARG A 284 37.04 1.22 -15.02
C ARG A 284 37.53 2.20 -13.94
N LEU A 285 38.51 1.78 -13.14
CA LEU A 285 39.36 2.67 -12.34
C LEU A 285 40.82 2.43 -12.70
#